data_AF-A0A932NRH1-F1
#
_entry.id   AF-A0A932NRH1-F1
#
_cell.length_a   1.000
_cell.length_b   1.000
_cell.length_c   1.000
_cell.angle_alpha   90.00
_cell.angle_beta   90.00
_cell.angle_gamma   90.00
#
_symmetry.space_group_name_H-M   'P 1'
#
loop_
_entity.id
_entity.type
_entity.pdbx_description
1 polymer ?
#
loop_
_entity_poly.entity_id
_entity_poly.type
_entity_poly.pdbx_seq_one_letter_code
_entity_poly.pdbx_strand_id
1 'polypeptide(L)'
;MYHAHNSYLQVLAEVGLVGLLLIVLFWAVALKALLGTLGNLPSGSFERAFTLGVIFSALAQLVVGVFDYNWGAPSIMLPLMFLMGLALAAGRGTPGEIA
;
A
#
# COMPACT_ATOMS: atom_id res chain seq x y z
N MET A 1 2.04 -5.69 27.99
CA MET A 1 2.64 -4.98 26.83
C MET A 1 1.64 -3.95 26.36
N TYR A 2 1.86 -2.67 26.69
CA TYR A 2 1.01 -1.56 26.23
C TYR A 2 1.32 -1.32 24.76
N HIS A 3 0.47 -1.80 23.86
CA HIS A 3 0.50 -1.36 22.47
C HIS A 3 -0.27 -0.05 22.41
N ALA A 4 0.30 0.98 21.80
CA ALA A 4 -0.53 2.10 21.38
C ALA A 4 -1.54 1.52 20.38
N HIS A 5 -2.84 1.75 20.57
CA HIS A 5 -3.87 1.42 19.58
C HIS A 5 -3.79 2.40 18.40
N ASN A 6 -2.59 2.60 17.87
CA ASN A 6 -2.27 3.55 16.82
C ASN A 6 -0.88 3.19 16.29
N SER A 7 -0.83 2.71 15.06
CA SER A 7 0.40 2.30 14.38
C SER A 7 1.40 3.45 14.24
N TYR A 8 0.93 4.69 14.06
CA TYR A 8 1.81 5.86 13.94
C TYR A 8 2.49 6.22 15.26
N LEU A 9 1.74 6.20 16.37
CA LEU A 9 2.31 6.44 17.70
C LEU A 9 3.27 5.32 18.10
N GLN A 10 2.97 4.07 17.74
CA GLN A 10 3.88 2.94 17.97
C GLN A 10 5.20 3.15 17.22
N VAL A 11 5.15 3.48 15.92
CA VAL A 11 6.35 3.75 15.11
C VAL A 11 7.15 4.92 15.68
N LEU A 12 6.47 5.99 16.08
CA LEU A 12 7.12 7.16 16.67
C LEU A 12 7.83 6.81 17.98
N ALA A 13 7.26 5.91 18.79
CA ALA A 13 7.85 5.47 20.06
C ALA A 13 9.04 4.51 19.86
N GLU A 14 8.95 3.60 18.89
CA GLU A 14 9.98 2.57 18.65
C GLU A 14 11.18 3.08 17.84
N VAL A 15 10.93 3.92 16.82
CA VAL A 15 11.92 4.29 15.81
C VAL A 15 12.11 5.82 15.71
N GLY A 16 11.33 6.59 16.47
CA GLY A 16 11.41 8.04 16.51
C GLY A 16 10.84 8.74 15.27
N LEU A 17 11.01 10.06 15.24
CA LEU A 17 10.47 10.91 14.18
C LEU A 17 11.01 10.55 12.80
N VAL A 18 12.29 10.17 12.70
CA VAL A 18 12.91 9.78 11.43
C VAL A 18 12.26 8.53 10.85
N GLY A 19 12.02 7.50 11.68
CA GLY A 19 11.33 6.29 11.25
C GLY A 19 9.90 6.58 10.77
N LEU A 20 9.17 7.43 11.50
CA LEU A 20 7.83 7.87 11.09
C LEU A 20 7.84 8.57 9.72
N LEU A 21 8.79 9.49 9.49
CA LEU A 21 8.93 10.19 8.22
C LEU A 21 9.23 9.24 7.07
N LEU A 22 10.08 8.22 7.29
CA LEU A 22 10.38 7.21 6.28
C LEU A 22 9.14 6.35 5.94
N ILE A 23 8.31 6.01 6.93
CA ILE A 23 7.06 5.28 6.66
C ILE A 23 6.06 6.13 5.87
N VAL A 24 5.91 7.41 6.23
CA VAL A 24 5.06 8.35 5.47
C VAL A 24 5.56 8.48 4.03
N LEU A 25 6.88 8.61 3.85
CA LEU A 25 7.50 8.67 2.54
C LEU A 25 7.27 7.38 1.74
N PHE A 26 7.43 6.21 2.37
CA PHE A 26 7.17 4.92 1.75
C PHE A 26 5.74 4.84 1.20
N TRP A 27 4.74 5.15 2.03
CA TRP A 27 3.34 5.13 1.60
C TRP A 27 3.04 6.15 0.50
N ALA A 28 3.60 7.36 0.59
CA ALA A 28 3.43 8.38 -0.44
C ALA A 28 4.01 7.93 -1.79
N VAL A 29 5.22 7.36 -1.79
CA VAL A 29 5.88 6.83 -3.00
C VAL A 29 5.10 5.64 -3.57
N ALA A 30 4.66 4.72 -2.71
CA ALA A 30 3.91 3.53 -3.12
C ALA A 30 2.56 3.91 -3.75
N LEU A 31 1.80 4.82 -3.13
CA LEU A 31 0.53 5.31 -3.66
C LEU A 31 0.74 6.07 -4.98
N LYS A 32 1.77 6.91 -5.08
CA LYS A 32 2.11 7.60 -6.33
C LYS A 32 2.41 6.61 -7.46
N ALA A 33 3.17 5.55 -7.16
CA ALA A 33 3.48 4.51 -8.14
C ALA A 33 2.21 3.76 -8.59
N LEU A 34 1.33 3.37 -7.66
CA LEU A 34 0.06 2.71 -7.97
C LEU A 34 -0.88 3.60 -8.79
N LEU A 35 -0.97 4.89 -8.47
CA LEU A 35 -1.74 5.87 -9.25
C LEU A 35 -1.17 6.05 -10.67
N GLY A 36 0.16 6.04 -10.81
CA GLY A 36 0.82 6.04 -12.11
C GLY A 36 0.48 4.80 -12.93
N THR A 37 0.55 3.60 -12.32
CA THR A 37 0.12 2.35 -12.95
C THR A 37 -1.34 2.41 -13.38
N LEU A 38 -2.23 2.90 -12.51
CA LEU A 38 -3.65 3.03 -12.80
C LEU A 38 -3.94 3.90 -14.03
N GLY A 39 -3.18 4.97 -14.23
CA GLY A 39 -3.30 5.87 -15.38
C GLY A 39 -2.89 5.22 -16.71
N ASN A 40 -2.06 4.17 -16.67
CA ASN A 40 -1.58 3.47 -17.86
C ASN A 40 -2.44 2.25 -18.24
N LEU A 41 -3.35 1.82 -17.36
CA LEU A 41 -4.18 0.64 -17.60
C LEU A 41 -5.44 0.96 -18.42
N PRO A 42 -5.84 0.10 -19.38
CA PRO A 42 -7.05 0.32 -20.17
C PRO A 42 -8.30 0.46 -19.31
N SER A 43 -9.21 1.35 -19.72
CA SER A 43 -10.51 1.48 -19.06
C SER A 43 -11.32 0.20 -19.19
N GLY A 44 -11.87 -0.30 -18.08
CA GLY A 44 -12.66 -1.53 -18.04
C GLY A 44 -11.84 -2.82 -17.91
N SER A 45 -10.50 -2.75 -17.88
CA SER A 45 -9.66 -3.94 -17.68
C SER A 45 -9.74 -4.46 -16.24
N PHE A 46 -9.54 -5.77 -16.07
CA PHE A 46 -9.50 -6.39 -14.75
C PHE A 46 -8.34 -5.84 -13.91
N GLU A 47 -7.18 -5.63 -14.53
CA GLU A 47 -5.99 -5.06 -13.90
C GLU A 47 -6.26 -3.67 -13.34
N ARG A 48 -7.06 -2.86 -14.03
CA ARG A 48 -7.45 -1.53 -13.56
C ARG A 48 -8.34 -1.62 -12.32
N ALA A 49 -9.34 -2.50 -12.34
CA ALA A 49 -10.21 -2.75 -11.18
C ALA A 49 -9.44 -3.33 -9.99
N PHE A 50 -8.54 -4.28 -10.25
CA PHE A 50 -7.65 -4.86 -9.25
C PHE A 50 -6.74 -3.79 -8.63
N THR A 51 -6.09 -2.96 -9.45
CA THR A 51 -5.21 -1.87 -9.00
C THR A 51 -5.97 -0.86 -8.15
N LEU A 52 -7.21 -0.50 -8.53
CA LEU A 52 -8.08 0.34 -7.70
C LEU A 52 -8.35 -0.30 -6.35
N GLY A 53 -8.72 -1.59 -6.32
CA GLY A 53 -8.93 -2.33 -5.08
C GLY A 53 -7.71 -2.27 -4.16
N VAL A 54 -6.52 -2.50 -4.71
CA VAL A 54 -5.25 -2.42 -3.97
C VAL A 54 -4.98 -1.01 -3.42
N ILE A 55 -5.23 0.04 -4.20
CA ILE A 55 -5.10 1.43 -3.73
C ILE A 55 -6.05 1.69 -2.54
N PHE A 56 -7.32 1.29 -2.65
CA PHE A 56 -8.27 1.48 -1.56
C PHE A 56 -7.94 0.62 -0.33
N SER A 57 -7.41 -0.60 -0.50
CA SER A 57 -6.90 -1.41 0.61
C SER A 57 -5.72 -0.75 1.32
N ALA A 58 -4.78 -0.16 0.58
CA ALA A 58 -3.67 0.59 1.14
C ALA A 58 -4.15 1.83 1.92
N LEU A 59 -5.08 2.60 1.34
CA LEU A 59 -5.70 3.75 2.01
C LEU A 59 -6.46 3.32 3.28
N ALA A 60 -7.19 2.21 3.23
CA ALA A 60 -7.87 1.66 4.40
C ALA A 60 -6.88 1.30 5.51
N GLN A 61 -5.73 0.71 5.19
CA GLN A 61 -4.69 0.43 6.20
C GLN A 61 -4.04 1.68 6.79
N LEU A 62 -3.91 2.76 6.01
CA LEU A 62 -3.46 4.05 6.53
C LEU A 62 -4.47 4.61 7.54
N VAL A 63 -5.76 4.58 7.20
CA VAL A 63 -6.83 5.06 8.09
C VAL A 63 -6.92 4.20 9.36
N VAL A 64 -6.95 2.88 9.20
CA VAL A 64 -6.98 1.93 10.33
C VAL A 64 -5.74 2.07 11.21
N GLY A 65 -4.58 2.36 10.63
CA GLY A 65 -3.35 2.61 11.38
C GLY A 65 -3.45 3.78 12.37
N VAL A 66 -4.40 4.72 12.19
CA VAL A 66 -4.66 5.80 13.15
C VAL A 66 -5.38 5.31 14.40
N PHE A 67 -6.18 4.24 14.28
CA PHE A 67 -7.06 3.74 15.34
C PHE A 67 -6.60 2.42 15.94
N ASP A 68 -5.66 1.74 15.28
CA ASP A 68 -5.23 0.42 15.72
C ASP A 68 -3.79 0.09 15.29
N TYR A 69 -3.20 -0.88 15.98
CA TYR A 69 -1.86 -1.41 15.70
C TYR A 69 -1.94 -2.64 14.80
N ASN A 70 -2.14 -2.41 13.51
CA ASN A 70 -2.29 -3.50 12.52
C ASN A 70 -1.07 -3.67 11.61
N TRP A 71 -0.15 -2.70 11.58
CA TRP A 71 1.05 -2.79 10.75
C TRP A 71 2.08 -3.80 11.25
N GLY A 72 2.03 -4.14 12.55
CA GLY A 72 2.84 -5.20 13.11
C GLY A 72 2.35 -6.62 12.79
N ALA A 73 1.12 -6.77 12.27
CA ALA A 73 0.52 -8.07 11.98
C ALA A 73 0.94 -8.57 10.58
N PRO A 74 1.78 -9.62 10.47
CA PRO A 74 2.24 -10.10 9.18
C PRO A 74 1.11 -10.64 8.30
N SER A 75 0.04 -11.17 8.92
CA SER A 75 -1.17 -11.64 8.25
C SER A 75 -1.93 -10.55 7.50
N ILE A 76 -1.69 -9.27 7.80
CA ILE A 76 -2.31 -8.13 7.11
C ILE A 76 -1.31 -7.52 6.13
N MET A 77 -0.10 -7.21 6.60
CA MET A 77 0.87 -6.48 5.80
C MET A 77 1.47 -7.32 4.67
N LEU A 78 1.77 -8.62 4.88
CA LEU A 78 2.37 -9.43 3.82
C LEU A 78 1.43 -9.61 2.62
N PRO A 79 0.14 -9.97 2.78
CA PRO A 79 -0.78 -10.03 1.65
C PRO A 79 -0.94 -8.68 0.95
N LEU A 80 -1.04 -7.58 1.71
CA LEU A 80 -1.17 -6.25 1.11
C LEU A 80 0.06 -5.89 0.27
N MET A 81 1.28 -6.09 0.80
CA MET A 81 2.52 -5.83 0.08
C MET A 81 2.65 -6.71 -1.18
N PHE A 82 2.23 -7.97 -1.09
CA PHE A 82 2.21 -8.88 -2.24
C PHE A 82 1.25 -8.37 -3.34
N LEU A 83 0.03 -8.00 -2.97
CA LEU A 83 -0.97 -7.46 -3.90
C LEU A 83 -0.53 -6.11 -4.51
N MET A 84 0.14 -5.25 -3.73
CA MET A 84 0.77 -4.02 -4.24
C MET A 84 1.86 -4.33 -5.27
N GLY A 85 2.71 -5.33 -5.02
CA GLY A 85 3.70 -5.80 -5.98
C GLY A 85 3.07 -6.29 -7.28
N LEU A 86 2.00 -7.08 -7.21
CA LEU A 86 1.26 -7.55 -8.38
C LEU A 86 0.63 -6.39 -9.17
N ALA A 87 0.00 -5.43 -8.48
CA ALA A 87 -0.61 -4.28 -9.14
C ALA A 87 0.45 -3.43 -9.87
N LEU A 88 1.62 -3.22 -9.28
CA LEU A 88 2.73 -2.51 -9.92
C LEU A 88 3.30 -3.27 -11.13
N ALA A 89 3.32 -4.60 -11.08
CA ALA A 89 3.75 -5.44 -12.19
C ALA A 89 2.75 -5.43 -13.36
N ALA A 90 1.44 -5.37 -13.09
CA ALA A 90 0.40 -5.33 -14.11
C ALA A 90 0.54 -4.13 -15.06
N GLY A 91 0.96 -2.97 -14.54
CA GLY A 91 1.24 -1.78 -15.35
C GLY A 91 2.52 -1.84 -16.20
N ARG A 92 3.32 -2.91 -16.07
CA ARG A 92 4.57 -3.15 -16.81
C ARG A 92 4.43 -4.22 -17.89
N GLY A 93 3.26 -4.85 -18.03
CA GLY A 93 3.01 -5.83 -19.07
C GLY A 93 3.31 -5.25 -20.45
N THR A 94 4.18 -5.92 -21.19
CA THR A 94 4.64 -5.54 -22.53
C THR A 94 3.46 -5.40 -23.50
N PRO A 95 3.42 -4.34 -24.35
CA PRO A 95 2.46 -4.25 -25.44
C PRO A 95 2.78 -5.34 -26.49
N GLY A 96 2.23 -6.55 -26.35
CA GLY A 96 2.47 -7.61 -27.33
C GLY A 96 1.95 -9.03 -27.06
N GLU A 97 1.55 -9.40 -25.84
CA GLU A 97 1.17 -10.81 -25.53
C GLU A 97 -0.34 -11.06 -25.37
N ILE A 98 -1.18 -10.07 -25.67
CA ILE A 98 -2.64 -10.20 -25.71
C ILE A 98 -3.13 -9.73 -27.08
N ALA A 99 -2.86 -10.55 -28.10
CA ALA A 99 -3.45 -10.46 -29.43
C ALA A 99 -3.87 -11.86 -29.88
#